data_AF-A0A2S0LIN3-F1
#
_entry.id   AF-A0A2S0LIN3-F1
#
_cell.length_a   1.000
_cell.length_b   1.000
_cell.length_c   1.000
_cell.angle_alpha   90.00
_cell.angle_beta   90.00
_cell.angle_gamma   90.00
#
_symmetry.space_group_name_H-M   'P 1'
#
loop_
_entity.id
_entity.type
_entity.pdbx_description
1 polymer ?
#
loop_
_entity_poly.entity_id
_entity_poly.type
_entity_poly.pdbx_seq_one_letter_code
_entity_poly.pdbx_strand_id
1 'polypeptide(L)'
;MTRIKTSTNIMEYLYTTEEIEVNPQLKEKNKKMILFSKKQCETMRKEVGLYKTILPLLIILFTLFSNMIWGQNYMRLMGGKEGPIVVLPDILVKREIINNRIKDTIIVTNTSKGTLYSQGKKSKSPATHFKTMEEYHQFWLQNFNIEDYLYEIKGDVLVRFEIWKDGDIFMDFMNGLNFEKEFQVSSKIHSVVGSRMEKWTPATDEEGKPTITEGYLIIHFDWEGDLERKENRVMYF
;
A
#
# COMPACT_ATOMS: atom_id res chain seq x y z
N MET A 1 3.65 31.04 37.01
CA MET A 1 4.68 30.52 36.08
C MET A 1 5.77 29.89 36.91
N THR A 2 5.72 28.57 37.09
CA THR A 2 6.63 27.82 37.97
C THR A 2 7.30 26.77 37.09
N ARG A 3 8.62 26.92 36.85
CA ARG A 3 9.39 25.99 36.02
C ARG A 3 9.65 24.71 36.80
N ILE A 4 8.93 23.65 36.45
CA ILE A 4 9.29 22.28 36.86
C ILE A 4 10.50 21.88 36.01
N LYS A 5 11.68 21.81 36.62
CA LYS A 5 12.83 21.10 36.04
C LYS A 5 12.59 19.60 36.26
N THR A 6 12.25 18.88 35.20
CA THR A 6 12.19 17.42 35.21
C THR A 6 13.62 16.86 35.23
N SER A 7 14.00 16.20 36.32
CA SER A 7 15.28 15.50 36.49
C SER A 7 15.29 14.20 35.69
N THR A 8 16.21 14.05 34.75
CA THR A 8 16.28 12.93 33.79
C THR A 8 17.02 11.69 34.33
N ASN A 9 16.96 11.38 35.62
CA ASN A 9 17.50 10.12 36.11
C ASN A 9 16.85 9.65 37.42
N ILE A 10 16.07 8.58 37.34
CA ILE A 10 15.47 7.89 38.50
C ILE A 10 16.57 7.36 39.47
N MET A 11 17.80 7.20 39.00
CA MET A 11 18.94 6.78 39.82
C MET A 11 19.46 7.85 40.80
N GLU A 12 19.16 9.13 40.59
CA GLU A 12 19.54 10.21 41.51
C GLU A 12 18.68 10.22 42.79
N TYR A 13 17.47 9.65 42.75
CA TYR A 13 16.55 9.62 43.89
C TYR A 13 16.93 8.64 45.01
N LEU A 14 17.95 7.81 44.82
CA LEU A 14 18.39 6.83 45.83
C LEU A 14 19.54 7.33 46.71
N TYR A 15 19.94 8.60 46.59
CA TYR A 15 21.01 9.18 47.40
C TYR A 15 20.61 10.52 48.01
N THR A 16 19.80 10.48 49.06
CA THR A 16 19.88 11.50 50.11
C THR A 16 21.02 11.13 51.05
N THR A 17 22.03 12.00 51.06
CA THR A 17 23.24 11.93 51.85
C THR A 17 22.91 12.20 53.32
N GLU A 18 22.60 11.18 54.12
CA GLU A 18 22.69 11.32 55.59
C GLU A 18 22.88 10.01 56.40
N GLU A 19 22.86 8.81 55.79
CA GLU A 19 23.02 7.54 56.56
C GLU A 19 24.22 6.65 56.17
N ILE A 20 25.12 7.09 55.28
CA ILE A 20 26.17 6.20 54.74
C ILE A 20 27.44 6.11 55.61
N GLU A 21 27.59 6.95 56.64
CA GLU A 21 28.83 6.95 57.45
C GLU A 21 28.86 5.97 58.63
N VAL A 22 27.76 5.29 59.00
CA VAL A 22 27.71 4.58 60.31
C VAL A 22 27.73 3.05 60.22
N ASN A 23 27.64 2.40 59.04
CA ASN A 23 27.64 0.93 58.97
C ASN A 23 28.41 0.31 57.78
N PRO A 24 29.62 -0.26 58.00
CA PRO A 24 30.44 -0.85 56.95
C PRO A 24 29.81 -2.08 56.26
N GLN A 25 29.01 -2.87 56.96
CA GLN A 25 28.33 -4.04 56.38
C GLN A 25 27.20 -3.62 55.43
N LEU A 26 26.50 -2.52 55.74
CA LEU A 26 25.47 -1.93 54.88
C LEU A 26 26.09 -1.38 53.58
N LYS A 27 27.27 -0.77 53.68
CA LYS A 27 28.05 -0.27 52.54
C LYS A 27 28.48 -1.40 51.59
N GLU A 28 28.89 -2.55 52.13
CA GLU A 28 29.29 -3.70 51.31
C GLU A 28 28.08 -4.40 50.65
N LYS A 29 26.98 -4.57 51.38
CA LYS A 29 25.71 -5.11 50.85
C LYS A 29 25.16 -4.23 49.73
N ASN A 30 25.19 -2.91 49.90
CA ASN A 30 24.77 -1.94 48.89
C ASN A 30 25.69 -1.97 47.66
N LYS A 31 27.01 -2.10 47.83
CA LYS A 31 27.94 -2.28 46.70
C LYS A 31 27.63 -3.55 45.89
N LYS A 32 27.33 -4.68 46.55
CA LYS A 32 26.96 -5.93 45.86
C LYS A 32 25.63 -5.81 45.12
N MET A 33 24.62 -5.15 45.71
CA MET A 33 23.35 -4.87 45.02
C MET A 33 23.52 -3.95 43.81
N ILE A 34 24.34 -2.90 43.92
CA ILE A 34 24.63 -2.00 42.80
C ILE A 34 25.34 -2.76 41.67
N LEU A 35 26.31 -3.61 42.01
CA LEU A 35 27.02 -4.43 41.03
C LEU A 35 26.09 -5.43 40.33
N PHE A 36 25.19 -6.08 41.08
CA PHE A 36 24.19 -6.98 40.54
C PHE A 36 23.20 -6.25 39.61
N SER A 37 22.69 -5.10 40.03
CA SER A 37 21.79 -4.25 39.23
C SER A 37 22.47 -3.75 37.94
N LYS A 38 23.74 -3.32 38.03
CA LYS A 38 24.53 -2.94 36.83
C LYS A 38 24.71 -4.11 35.88
N LYS A 39 25.04 -5.30 36.38
CA LYS A 39 25.21 -6.50 35.57
C LYS A 39 23.91 -6.92 34.88
N GLN A 40 22.78 -6.87 35.59
CA GLN A 40 21.44 -7.11 35.02
C GLN A 40 21.08 -6.07 33.95
N CYS A 41 21.38 -4.80 34.20
CA CYS A 41 21.14 -3.71 33.25
C CYS A 41 22.03 -3.84 32.00
N GLU A 42 23.28 -4.28 32.12
CA GLU A 42 24.16 -4.59 30.99
C GLU A 42 23.69 -5.80 30.19
N THR A 43 23.22 -6.87 30.85
CA THR A 43 22.62 -8.02 30.18
C THR A 43 21.36 -7.63 29.41
N MET A 44 20.44 -6.90 30.04
CA MET A 44 19.24 -6.38 29.37
C MET A 44 19.62 -5.42 28.22
N ARG A 45 20.65 -4.61 28.37
CA ARG A 45 21.12 -3.70 27.31
C ARG A 45 21.75 -4.45 26.14
N LYS A 46 22.43 -5.58 26.39
CA LYS A 46 22.94 -6.49 25.35
C LYS A 46 21.81 -7.24 24.65
N GLU A 47 20.82 -7.73 25.38
CA GLU A 47 19.64 -8.40 24.83
C GLU A 47 18.80 -7.43 23.97
N VAL A 48 18.52 -6.21 24.48
CA VAL A 48 17.83 -5.15 23.72
C VAL A 48 18.64 -4.70 22.50
N GLY A 49 19.97 -4.68 22.59
CA GLY A 49 20.87 -4.42 21.45
C GLY A 49 20.78 -5.49 20.37
N LEU A 50 20.71 -6.77 20.78
CA LEU A 50 20.49 -7.91 19.89
C LEU A 50 19.10 -7.82 19.23
N TYR A 51 18.06 -7.51 19.99
CA TYR A 51 16.70 -7.30 19.44
C TYR A 51 16.65 -6.10 18.48
N LYS A 52 17.35 -4.99 18.77
CA LYS A 52 17.44 -3.84 17.85
C LYS A 52 18.17 -4.15 16.55
N THR A 53 19.03 -5.16 16.49
CA THR A 53 19.74 -5.55 15.26
C THR A 53 19.05 -6.70 14.54
N ILE A 54 18.51 -7.68 15.26
CA ILE A 54 17.85 -8.86 14.70
C ILE A 54 16.42 -8.55 14.25
N LEU A 55 15.67 -7.69 14.96
CA LEU A 55 14.29 -7.37 14.59
C LEU A 55 14.19 -6.63 13.25
N PRO A 56 15.02 -5.61 12.93
CA PRO A 56 15.01 -5.01 11.59
C PRO A 56 15.47 -5.99 10.52
N LEU A 57 16.45 -6.86 10.82
CA LEU A 57 16.89 -7.91 9.89
C LEU A 57 15.79 -8.93 9.60
N LEU A 58 15.03 -9.34 10.62
CA LEU A 58 13.87 -10.21 10.46
C LEU A 58 12.72 -9.51 9.74
N ILE A 59 12.49 -8.21 9.97
CA ILE A 59 11.51 -7.42 9.23
C ILE A 59 11.93 -7.30 7.76
N ILE A 60 13.20 -7.02 7.47
CA ILE A 60 13.74 -6.97 6.09
C ILE A 60 13.68 -8.36 5.44
N LEU A 61 13.98 -9.42 6.18
CA LEU A 61 13.87 -10.80 5.69
C LEU A 61 12.41 -11.15 5.41
N PHE A 62 11.48 -10.79 6.30
CA PHE A 62 10.04 -10.99 6.10
C PHE A 62 9.49 -10.14 4.96
N THR A 63 9.95 -8.90 4.75
CA THR A 63 9.54 -8.08 3.59
C THR A 63 10.11 -8.65 2.28
N LEU A 64 11.35 -9.16 2.29
CA LEU A 64 11.93 -9.86 1.13
C LEU A 64 11.16 -11.16 0.82
N PHE A 65 10.79 -11.97 1.82
CA PHE A 65 10.01 -13.19 1.60
C PHE A 65 8.52 -12.93 1.31
N SER A 66 7.88 -11.91 1.89
CA SER A 66 6.49 -11.55 1.56
C SER A 66 6.38 -10.96 0.15
N ASN A 67 7.36 -10.17 -0.29
CA ASN A 67 7.45 -9.73 -1.69
C ASN A 67 7.80 -10.89 -2.65
N MET A 68 8.59 -11.89 -2.20
CA MET A 68 8.97 -13.03 -3.04
C MET A 68 7.86 -14.10 -3.14
N ILE A 69 7.10 -14.37 -2.08
CA ILE A 69 6.06 -15.42 -2.06
C ILE A 69 4.75 -14.93 -2.69
N TRP A 70 4.44 -13.63 -2.63
CA TRP A 70 3.27 -13.08 -3.33
C TRP A 70 3.59 -12.59 -4.74
N GLY A 71 4.77 -12.01 -5.02
CA GLY A 71 5.12 -11.54 -6.36
C GLY A 71 5.43 -12.65 -7.38
N GLN A 72 5.96 -13.81 -6.94
CA GLN A 72 6.36 -14.88 -7.87
C GLN A 72 5.19 -15.75 -8.37
N ASN A 73 4.08 -15.84 -7.64
CA ASN A 73 2.92 -16.61 -8.10
C ASN A 73 2.09 -15.88 -9.17
N TYR A 74 2.00 -14.54 -9.12
CA TYR A 74 1.33 -13.76 -10.18
C TYR A 74 2.16 -13.72 -11.48
N MET A 75 3.49 -13.61 -11.40
CA MET A 75 4.34 -13.67 -12.61
C MET A 75 4.39 -15.08 -13.24
N ARG A 76 4.08 -16.14 -12.49
CA ARG A 76 4.03 -17.52 -13.01
C ARG A 76 2.71 -17.83 -13.76
N LEU A 77 1.65 -17.05 -13.54
CA LEU A 77 0.42 -17.10 -14.35
C LEU A 77 0.56 -16.35 -15.69
N MET A 78 1.55 -15.46 -15.82
CA MET A 78 1.86 -14.74 -17.07
C MET A 78 2.67 -15.57 -18.09
N GLY A 79 3.05 -16.80 -17.76
CA GLY A 79 3.97 -17.62 -18.57
C GLY A 79 3.36 -18.43 -19.71
N GLY A 80 2.06 -18.27 -20.01
CA GLY A 80 1.33 -19.17 -20.92
C GLY A 80 0.64 -18.56 -22.13
N LYS A 81 0.40 -17.25 -22.17
CA LYS A 81 -0.26 -16.57 -23.30
C LYS A 81 0.78 -15.78 -24.08
N GLU A 82 1.10 -16.22 -25.30
CA GLU A 82 2.04 -15.51 -26.20
C GLU A 82 1.47 -14.20 -26.79
N GLY A 83 0.38 -13.68 -26.23
CA GLY A 83 -0.32 -12.49 -26.70
C GLY A 83 0.32 -11.19 -26.23
N PRO A 84 -0.07 -10.05 -26.83
CA PRO A 84 0.35 -8.74 -26.37
C PRO A 84 -0.21 -8.42 -24.98
N ILE A 85 0.57 -7.65 -24.21
CA ILE A 85 0.24 -7.21 -22.84
C ILE A 85 0.29 -5.69 -22.78
N VAL A 86 -0.66 -5.06 -22.12
CA VAL A 86 -0.63 -3.65 -21.73
C VAL A 86 -0.66 -3.55 -20.20
N VAL A 87 0.25 -2.75 -19.64
CA VAL A 87 0.24 -2.39 -18.22
C VAL A 87 -0.03 -0.89 -18.17
N LEU A 88 -1.21 -0.48 -17.75
CA LEU A 88 -1.56 0.93 -17.69
C LEU A 88 -0.82 1.64 -16.54
N PRO A 89 -0.55 2.96 -16.67
CA PRO A 89 -0.03 3.75 -15.56
C PRO A 89 -0.95 3.67 -14.34
N ASP A 90 -0.35 3.66 -13.15
CA ASP A 90 -1.08 3.48 -11.89
C ASP A 90 -1.95 4.69 -11.54
N ILE A 91 -3.02 4.46 -10.77
CA ILE A 91 -3.90 5.53 -10.28
C ILE A 91 -3.81 5.61 -8.77
N LEU A 92 -3.51 6.79 -8.23
CA LEU A 92 -3.66 7.09 -6.81
C LEU A 92 -4.98 7.82 -6.58
N VAL A 93 -5.84 7.20 -5.80
CA VAL A 93 -7.11 7.72 -5.31
C VAL A 93 -6.90 8.13 -3.86
N LYS A 94 -6.79 9.44 -3.62
CA LYS A 94 -6.57 10.00 -2.29
C LYS A 94 -7.82 10.70 -1.78
N ARG A 95 -8.18 10.45 -0.52
CA ARG A 95 -9.17 11.23 0.23
C ARG A 95 -8.55 11.70 1.54
N GLU A 96 -8.52 13.01 1.75
CA GLU A 96 -8.02 13.66 2.96
C GLU A 96 -9.17 14.32 3.70
N ILE A 97 -9.35 13.98 4.98
CA ILE A 97 -10.35 14.60 5.87
C ILE A 97 -9.62 15.42 6.93
N ILE A 98 -9.66 16.75 6.80
CA ILE A 98 -8.99 17.67 7.72
C ILE A 98 -10.00 18.71 8.20
N ASN A 99 -10.21 18.81 9.51
CA ASN A 99 -11.15 19.77 10.12
C ASN A 99 -12.55 19.75 9.47
N ASN A 100 -13.12 18.55 9.28
CA ASN A 100 -14.41 18.31 8.62
C ASN A 100 -14.50 18.81 7.17
N ARG A 101 -13.37 19.08 6.52
CA ARG A 101 -13.29 19.32 5.07
C ARG A 101 -12.76 18.07 4.38
N ILE A 102 -13.46 17.65 3.34
CA ILE A 102 -13.07 16.53 2.48
C ILE A 102 -12.34 17.10 1.28
N LYS A 103 -11.17 16.54 0.98
CA LYS A 103 -10.42 16.81 -0.24
C LYS A 103 -10.13 15.50 -0.94
N ASP A 104 -10.73 15.35 -2.10
CA ASP A 104 -10.58 14.20 -2.98
C ASP A 104 -9.60 14.52 -4.09
N THR A 105 -8.73 13.57 -4.41
CA THR A 105 -7.71 13.75 -5.44
C THR A 105 -7.48 12.45 -6.19
N ILE A 106 -7.49 12.52 -7.51
CA ILE A 106 -7.10 11.42 -8.39
C ILE A 106 -5.84 11.84 -9.13
N ILE A 107 -4.78 11.05 -8.96
CA ILE A 107 -3.47 11.32 -9.54
C ILE A 107 -3.11 10.12 -10.41
N VAL A 108 -2.77 10.37 -11.66
CA VAL A 108 -2.07 9.36 -12.45
C VAL A 108 -0.62 9.33 -11.98
N THR A 109 -0.22 8.20 -11.43
CA THR A 109 1.16 7.92 -11.08
C THR A 109 1.71 6.90 -12.07
N ASN A 110 3.02 6.75 -12.18
CA ASN A 110 3.60 5.74 -13.07
C ASN A 110 4.75 5.02 -12.39
N THR A 111 4.52 4.63 -11.14
CA THR A 111 5.53 4.01 -10.28
C THR A 111 5.89 2.62 -10.79
N SER A 112 4.91 1.88 -11.31
CA SER A 112 5.08 0.58 -11.97
C SER A 112 5.68 0.65 -13.39
N LYS A 113 5.91 1.85 -13.93
CA LYS A 113 6.40 2.09 -15.31
C LYS A 113 5.48 1.50 -16.39
N GLY A 114 4.17 1.58 -16.19
CA GLY A 114 3.16 1.29 -17.19
C GLY A 114 3.23 2.18 -18.44
N THR A 115 2.59 1.69 -19.51
CA THR A 115 2.48 2.28 -20.83
C THR A 115 1.02 2.28 -21.30
N LEU A 116 0.65 3.25 -22.14
CA LEU A 116 -0.71 3.36 -22.71
C LEU A 116 -0.94 2.47 -23.94
N TYR A 117 0.05 1.65 -24.28
CA TYR A 117 0.07 0.79 -25.45
C TYR A 117 0.59 -0.59 -25.09
N SER A 118 0.10 -1.61 -25.78
CA SER A 118 0.52 -2.98 -25.55
C SER A 118 1.89 -3.29 -26.16
N GLN A 119 2.58 -4.29 -25.62
CA GLN A 119 3.82 -4.84 -26.15
C GLN A 119 3.73 -6.37 -26.20
N GLY A 120 4.37 -7.01 -27.16
CA GLY A 120 4.41 -8.47 -27.26
C GLY A 120 5.16 -8.95 -28.48
N LYS A 121 5.81 -10.12 -28.39
CA LYS A 121 6.67 -10.65 -29.46
C LYS A 121 5.93 -10.90 -30.78
N LYS A 122 4.64 -11.24 -30.72
CA LYS A 122 3.80 -11.59 -31.88
C LYS A 122 2.88 -10.44 -32.33
N SER A 123 3.12 -9.21 -31.88
CA SER A 123 2.26 -8.06 -32.17
C SER A 123 2.90 -7.15 -33.22
N LYS A 124 2.20 -6.95 -34.34
CA LYS A 124 2.60 -6.02 -35.41
C LYS A 124 2.20 -4.58 -35.10
N SER A 125 0.99 -4.39 -34.56
CA SER A 125 0.53 -3.10 -34.03
C SER A 125 0.05 -3.25 -32.59
N PRO A 126 0.33 -2.27 -31.72
CA PRO A 126 -0.11 -2.32 -30.33
C PRO A 126 -1.61 -2.02 -30.20
N ALA A 127 -2.22 -2.51 -29.12
CA ALA A 127 -3.51 -2.03 -28.67
C ALA A 127 -3.35 -0.62 -28.08
N THR A 128 -4.23 0.30 -28.47
CA THR A 128 -4.19 1.71 -28.00
C THR A 128 -5.60 2.27 -27.85
N HIS A 129 -5.81 3.07 -26.80
CA HIS A 129 -7.01 3.89 -26.64
C HIS A 129 -6.62 5.34 -26.32
N PHE A 130 -5.81 5.53 -25.27
CA PHE A 130 -5.24 6.82 -24.91
C PHE A 130 -3.98 7.11 -25.72
N LYS A 131 -3.87 8.30 -26.29
CA LYS A 131 -2.68 8.74 -27.02
C LYS A 131 -1.69 9.44 -26.11
N THR A 132 -2.17 10.03 -25.01
CA THR A 132 -1.36 10.80 -24.07
C THR A 132 -1.71 10.50 -22.61
N MET A 133 -0.76 10.74 -21.72
CA MET A 133 -0.97 10.67 -20.27
C MET A 133 -2.03 11.66 -19.79
N GLU A 134 -2.16 12.80 -20.45
CA GLU A 134 -3.17 13.81 -20.14
C GLU A 134 -4.58 13.30 -20.47
N GLU A 135 -4.78 12.69 -21.65
CA GLU A 135 -6.05 12.05 -22.00
C GLU A 135 -6.43 10.96 -20.99
N TYR A 136 -5.45 10.15 -20.59
CA TYR A 136 -5.63 9.12 -19.57
C TYR A 136 -6.02 9.72 -18.20
N HIS A 137 -5.34 10.78 -17.78
CA HIS A 137 -5.67 11.47 -16.52
C HIS A 137 -7.06 12.09 -16.55
N GLN A 138 -7.40 12.80 -17.62
CA GLN A 138 -8.72 13.40 -17.79
C GLN A 138 -9.83 12.35 -17.80
N PHE A 139 -9.58 11.20 -18.41
CA PHE A 139 -10.53 10.08 -18.36
C PHE A 139 -10.84 9.68 -16.91
N TRP A 140 -9.85 9.49 -16.06
CA TRP A 140 -10.09 9.13 -14.65
C TRP A 140 -10.81 10.23 -13.89
N LEU A 141 -10.43 11.50 -14.08
CA LEU A 141 -11.10 12.63 -13.43
C LEU A 141 -12.59 12.73 -13.81
N GLN A 142 -12.94 12.40 -15.05
CA GLN A 142 -14.32 12.46 -15.54
C GLN A 142 -15.16 11.24 -15.16
N ASN A 143 -14.52 10.06 -15.07
CA ASN A 143 -15.24 8.80 -14.98
C ASN A 143 -15.16 8.14 -13.60
N PHE A 144 -14.29 8.58 -12.71
CA PHE A 144 -14.10 7.98 -11.38
C PHE A 144 -14.51 8.95 -10.29
N ASN A 145 -15.61 8.67 -9.58
CA ASN A 145 -16.05 9.46 -8.44
C ASN A 145 -15.66 8.78 -7.14
N ILE A 146 -14.90 9.46 -6.27
CA ILE A 146 -14.47 8.92 -4.97
C ILE A 146 -15.66 8.81 -4.01
N GLU A 147 -16.69 9.66 -4.14
CA GLU A 147 -17.90 9.61 -3.31
C GLU A 147 -18.73 8.34 -3.51
N ASP A 148 -18.61 7.69 -4.67
CA ASP A 148 -19.25 6.40 -4.95
C ASP A 148 -18.73 5.27 -4.04
N TYR A 149 -17.59 5.50 -3.38
CA TYR A 149 -16.97 4.60 -2.42
C TYR A 149 -17.26 5.12 -1.00
N LEU A 150 -18.19 4.45 -0.31
CA LEU A 150 -18.76 4.88 0.97
C LEU A 150 -17.92 4.50 2.21
N TYR A 151 -16.76 3.89 2.03
CA TYR A 151 -15.98 3.25 3.10
C TYR A 151 -14.51 3.66 3.07
N GLU A 152 -13.85 3.57 4.22
CA GLU A 152 -12.41 3.78 4.35
C GLU A 152 -11.65 2.65 3.64
N ILE A 153 -11.11 2.95 2.46
CA ILE A 153 -10.31 2.03 1.66
C ILE A 153 -8.86 2.52 1.71
N LYS A 154 -7.98 1.66 2.22
CA LYS A 154 -6.54 1.85 2.19
C LYS A 154 -5.88 0.57 1.70
N GLY A 155 -5.12 0.66 0.64
CA GLY A 155 -4.45 -0.47 0.01
C GLY A 155 -4.46 -0.40 -1.50
N ASP A 156 -3.82 -1.38 -2.12
CA ASP A 156 -3.61 -1.44 -3.56
C ASP A 156 -4.54 -2.49 -4.17
N VAL A 157 -5.12 -2.17 -5.33
CA VAL A 157 -5.97 -3.07 -6.10
C VAL A 157 -5.31 -3.33 -7.44
N LEU A 158 -5.07 -4.59 -7.75
CA LEU A 158 -4.70 -5.05 -9.09
C LEU A 158 -5.95 -5.41 -9.86
N VAL A 159 -6.13 -4.77 -11.01
CA VAL A 159 -7.18 -5.08 -11.98
C VAL A 159 -6.54 -5.79 -13.17
N ARG A 160 -7.09 -6.96 -13.51
CA ARG A 160 -6.76 -7.67 -14.74
C ARG A 160 -7.95 -7.64 -15.70
N PHE A 161 -7.67 -7.36 -16.96
CA PHE A 161 -8.68 -7.32 -18.01
C PHE A 161 -8.12 -7.86 -19.34
N GLU A 162 -9.00 -8.11 -20.29
CA GLU A 162 -8.67 -8.47 -21.66
C GLU A 162 -9.29 -7.44 -22.60
N ILE A 163 -8.52 -6.94 -23.56
CA ILE A 163 -9.01 -6.16 -24.69
C ILE A 163 -9.26 -7.14 -25.83
N TRP A 164 -10.51 -7.23 -26.25
CA TRP A 164 -10.97 -8.16 -27.27
C TRP A 164 -10.69 -7.63 -28.68
N LYS A 165 -10.93 -8.49 -29.67
CA LYS A 165 -10.60 -8.26 -31.08
C LYS A 165 -11.42 -7.14 -31.73
N ASP A 166 -12.54 -6.76 -31.13
CA ASP A 166 -13.41 -5.65 -31.47
C ASP A 166 -13.09 -4.36 -30.70
N GLY A 167 -12.19 -4.43 -29.70
CA GLY A 167 -11.80 -3.30 -28.87
C GLY A 167 -12.57 -3.18 -27.55
N ASP A 168 -13.43 -4.14 -27.24
CA ASP A 168 -14.17 -4.17 -25.97
C ASP A 168 -13.28 -4.68 -24.83
N ILE A 169 -13.56 -4.24 -23.61
CA ILE A 169 -12.85 -4.69 -22.41
C ILE A 169 -13.70 -5.68 -21.65
N PHE A 170 -13.09 -6.81 -21.31
CA PHE A 170 -13.62 -7.76 -20.34
C PHE A 170 -12.73 -7.79 -19.09
N MET A 171 -13.30 -7.57 -17.90
CA MET A 171 -12.55 -7.66 -16.66
C MET A 171 -12.54 -9.09 -16.13
N ASP A 172 -11.34 -9.66 -16.00
CA ASP A 172 -11.13 -11.05 -15.56
C ASP A 172 -11.21 -11.19 -14.04
N PHE A 173 -10.48 -10.36 -13.31
CA PHE A 173 -10.51 -10.36 -11.85
C PHE A 173 -9.95 -9.06 -11.25
N MET A 174 -10.30 -8.84 -9.98
CA MET A 174 -9.68 -7.85 -9.11
C MET A 174 -9.17 -8.53 -7.85
N ASN A 175 -8.02 -8.07 -7.35
CA ASN A 175 -7.43 -8.60 -6.12
C ASN A 175 -6.64 -7.50 -5.40
N GLY A 176 -6.61 -7.53 -4.07
CA GLY A 176 -5.74 -6.69 -3.24
C GLY A 176 -6.40 -6.09 -2.00
N LEU A 177 -7.72 -6.28 -1.82
CA LEU A 177 -8.44 -5.89 -0.61
C LEU A 177 -9.04 -7.13 0.07
N ASN A 178 -9.65 -6.96 1.24
CA ASN A 178 -10.44 -8.05 1.82
C ASN A 178 -11.74 -8.24 1.00
N PHE A 179 -12.31 -9.46 1.06
CA PHE A 179 -13.47 -9.84 0.25
C PHE A 179 -14.65 -8.85 0.31
N GLU A 180 -14.95 -8.32 1.50
CA GLU A 180 -16.04 -7.35 1.71
C GLU A 180 -15.79 -6.04 0.95
N LYS A 181 -14.59 -5.47 1.06
CA LYS A 181 -14.22 -4.23 0.36
C LYS A 181 -14.06 -4.46 -1.14
N GLU A 182 -13.51 -5.60 -1.57
CA GLU A 182 -13.39 -5.95 -2.99
C GLU A 182 -14.76 -5.99 -3.67
N PHE A 183 -15.76 -6.61 -3.04
CA PHE A 183 -17.10 -6.69 -3.62
C PHE A 183 -17.69 -5.29 -3.85
N GLN A 184 -17.50 -4.37 -2.90
CA GLN A 184 -18.04 -3.01 -2.98
C GLN A 184 -17.34 -2.17 -4.06
N VAL A 185 -16.02 -2.28 -4.16
CA VAL A 185 -15.19 -1.52 -5.11
C VAL A 185 -15.31 -2.09 -6.52
N SER A 186 -15.51 -3.41 -6.66
CA SER A 186 -15.50 -4.10 -7.95
C SER A 186 -16.53 -3.59 -8.93
N SER A 187 -17.77 -3.37 -8.49
CA SER A 187 -18.83 -2.84 -9.37
C SER A 187 -18.49 -1.47 -9.96
N LYS A 188 -17.81 -0.62 -9.17
CA LYS A 188 -17.43 0.73 -9.57
C LYS A 188 -16.22 0.74 -10.49
N ILE A 189 -15.19 -0.05 -10.17
CA ILE A 189 -14.06 -0.24 -11.09
C ILE A 189 -14.54 -0.88 -12.39
N HIS A 190 -15.47 -1.84 -12.35
CA HIS A 190 -16.07 -2.43 -13.55
C HIS A 190 -16.81 -1.40 -14.40
N SER A 191 -17.56 -0.49 -13.78
CA SER A 191 -18.21 0.59 -14.51
C SER A 191 -17.20 1.51 -15.22
N VAL A 192 -16.04 1.75 -14.64
CA VAL A 192 -15.01 2.63 -15.22
C VAL A 192 -14.17 1.90 -16.27
N VAL A 193 -13.54 0.80 -15.89
CA VAL A 193 -12.59 0.06 -16.75
C VAL A 193 -13.33 -0.79 -17.77
N GLY A 194 -14.39 -1.51 -17.38
CA GLY A 194 -15.13 -2.38 -18.28
C GLY A 194 -16.08 -1.65 -19.22
N SER A 195 -16.77 -0.61 -18.75
CA SER A 195 -17.85 0.04 -19.54
C SER A 195 -17.52 1.42 -20.08
N ARG A 196 -16.65 2.20 -19.42
CA ARG A 196 -16.33 3.58 -19.86
C ARG A 196 -15.03 3.64 -20.66
N MET A 197 -14.10 2.73 -20.41
CA MET A 197 -12.83 2.60 -21.14
C MET A 197 -12.95 1.72 -22.39
N GLU A 198 -14.13 1.74 -23.03
CA GLU A 198 -14.41 0.99 -24.26
C GLU A 198 -13.76 1.62 -25.51
N LYS A 199 -13.82 0.93 -26.65
CA LYS A 199 -13.32 1.41 -27.97
C LYS A 199 -11.80 1.47 -28.05
N TRP A 200 -11.13 0.41 -27.63
CA TRP A 200 -9.73 0.25 -27.93
C TRP A 200 -9.52 -0.02 -29.42
N THR A 201 -8.45 0.53 -29.99
CA THR A 201 -7.89 -0.08 -31.19
C THR A 201 -7.19 -1.36 -30.74
N PRO A 202 -7.58 -2.55 -31.20
CA PRO A 202 -6.98 -3.80 -30.76
C PRO A 202 -5.56 -3.95 -31.31
N ALA A 203 -4.73 -4.72 -30.61
CA ALA A 203 -3.45 -5.15 -31.13
C ALA A 203 -3.66 -6.07 -32.34
N THR A 204 -2.72 -6.07 -33.27
CA THR A 204 -2.72 -7.02 -34.40
C THR A 204 -1.55 -7.97 -34.34
N ASP A 205 -1.76 -9.20 -34.84
CA ASP A 205 -0.71 -10.20 -35.04
C ASP A 205 0.18 -9.88 -36.26
N GLU A 206 1.14 -10.75 -36.55
CA GLU A 206 2.05 -10.61 -37.70
C GLU A 206 1.33 -10.52 -39.06
N GLU A 207 0.17 -11.17 -39.19
CA GLU A 207 -0.68 -11.15 -40.38
C GLU A 207 -1.55 -9.89 -40.45
N GLY A 208 -1.56 -9.07 -39.40
CA GLY A 208 -2.39 -7.87 -39.27
C GLY A 208 -3.81 -8.15 -38.80
N LYS A 209 -4.10 -9.35 -38.27
CA LYS A 209 -5.41 -9.69 -37.71
C LYS A 209 -5.50 -9.26 -36.25
N PRO A 210 -6.64 -8.73 -35.79
CA PRO A 210 -6.83 -8.39 -34.38
C PRO A 210 -6.63 -9.60 -33.45
N THR A 211 -5.94 -9.37 -32.34
CA THR A 211 -5.66 -10.36 -31.30
C THR A 211 -6.06 -9.85 -29.93
N ILE A 212 -6.34 -10.77 -29.01
CA ILE A 212 -6.68 -10.43 -27.64
C ILE A 212 -5.41 -9.91 -26.94
N THR A 213 -5.55 -8.78 -26.25
CA THR A 213 -4.48 -8.18 -25.44
C THR A 213 -4.81 -8.34 -23.97
N GLU A 214 -3.86 -8.79 -23.19
CA GLU A 214 -4.01 -8.87 -21.74
C GLU A 214 -3.64 -7.53 -21.09
N GLY A 215 -4.46 -7.06 -20.17
CA GLY A 215 -4.37 -5.74 -19.56
C GLY A 215 -4.23 -5.78 -18.05
N TYR A 216 -3.39 -4.89 -17.51
CA TYR A 216 -3.16 -4.72 -16.08
C TYR A 216 -3.25 -3.25 -15.67
N LEU A 217 -3.79 -3.00 -14.49
CA LEU A 217 -3.87 -1.69 -13.87
C LEU A 217 -3.75 -1.83 -12.35
N ILE A 218 -2.96 -0.95 -11.71
CA ILE A 218 -2.89 -0.84 -10.26
C ILE A 218 -3.60 0.45 -9.83
N ILE A 219 -4.50 0.33 -8.84
CA ILE A 219 -5.17 1.46 -8.20
C ILE A 219 -4.79 1.48 -6.73
N HIS A 220 -4.11 2.54 -6.31
CA HIS A 220 -3.72 2.82 -4.95
C HIS A 220 -4.83 3.62 -4.28
N PHE A 221 -5.42 3.09 -3.22
CA PHE A 221 -6.36 3.83 -2.38
C PHE A 221 -5.63 4.31 -1.12
N ASP A 222 -5.62 5.62 -0.91
CA ASP A 222 -5.04 6.26 0.27
C ASP A 222 -6.08 7.15 0.95
N TRP A 223 -6.82 6.55 1.87
CA TRP A 223 -7.73 7.27 2.73
C TRP A 223 -7.01 7.73 4.00
N GLU A 224 -7.10 9.03 4.28
CA GLU A 224 -6.52 9.67 5.47
C GLU A 224 -7.59 10.46 6.22
N GLY A 225 -7.89 10.02 7.44
CA GLY A 225 -8.80 10.69 8.38
C GLY A 225 -10.10 9.91 8.63
N ASP A 226 -10.66 10.11 9.83
CA ASP A 226 -11.90 9.46 10.24
C ASP A 226 -13.10 10.19 9.63
N LEU A 227 -14.01 9.44 9.01
CA LEU A 227 -15.36 9.94 8.87
C LEU A 227 -15.97 9.96 10.27
N GLU A 228 -16.25 11.14 10.83
CA GLU A 228 -17.36 11.22 11.79
C GLU A 228 -18.57 10.66 11.04
N ARG A 229 -18.93 9.40 11.32
CA ARG A 229 -20.09 8.75 10.74
C ARG A 229 -21.28 9.62 11.06
N LYS A 230 -21.68 10.51 10.15
CA LYS A 230 -23.05 11.01 10.13
C LYS A 230 -23.88 9.77 9.88
N GLU A 231 -24.53 9.27 10.92
CA GLU A 231 -25.36 8.06 11.01
C GLU A 231 -26.52 7.98 9.97
N ASN A 232 -26.54 8.83 8.93
CA ASN A 232 -27.63 8.98 7.99
C ASN A 232 -27.30 8.58 6.54
N ARG A 233 -26.33 7.68 6.30
CA ARG A 233 -26.17 7.02 4.99
C ARG A 233 -26.51 5.53 5.03
N VAL A 234 -27.51 5.16 5.84
CA VAL A 234 -28.13 3.84 5.73
C VAL A 234 -29.07 3.87 4.52
N MET A 235 -28.67 3.27 3.40
CA MET A 235 -29.63 2.78 2.42
C MET A 235 -30.14 1.43 2.92
N TYR A 236 -31.42 1.38 3.27
CA TYR A 236 -32.12 0.12 3.48
C TYR A 236 -32.38 -0.49 2.09
N PHE A 237 -31.89 -1.71 1.87
CA PHE A 237 -32.21 -2.51 0.68
C PHE A 237 -33.56 -3.22 0.88
#